data_AF-G6FN08-F1
#
_entry.id   AF-G6FN08-F1
#
_cell.length_a   1.000
_cell.length_b   1.000
_cell.length_c   1.000
_cell.angle_alpha   90.00
_cell.angle_beta   90.00
_cell.angle_gamma   90.00
#
_symmetry.space_group_name_H-M   'P 1'
#
loop_
_entity.id
_entity.type
_entity.pdbx_description
1 polymer ?
#
loop_
_entity_poly.entity_id
_entity_poly.type
_entity_poly.pdbx_seq_one_letter_code
_entity_poly.pdbx_strand_id
1 'polypeptide(L)'
;MLPSFYQEFIAKYLNKSQLITLKILLWLLQNQKQVRIERLASTLPLPTQQNSRRRHLKRFLTLNALGVVLLWFPLIEEMISRQI
;
A
#
# COMPACT_ATOMS: atom_id res chain seq x y z
N MET A 1 7.78 -10.41 2.91
CA MET A 1 8.11 -9.68 1.67
C MET A 1 6.99 -9.90 0.66
N LEU A 2 6.62 -8.90 -0.13
CA LEU A 2 5.56 -9.05 -1.14
C LEU A 2 6.08 -9.96 -2.28
N PRO A 3 5.38 -11.02 -2.71
CA PRO A 3 5.83 -11.88 -3.81
C PRO A 3 6.05 -11.11 -5.12
N SER A 4 6.95 -11.61 -5.99
CA SER A 4 7.35 -10.93 -7.25
C SER A 4 6.15 -10.57 -8.13
N PHE A 5 5.21 -11.50 -8.28
CA PHE A 5 3.96 -11.30 -9.00
C PHE A 5 3.24 -10.00 -8.60
N TYR A 6 2.96 -9.82 -7.31
CA TYR A 6 2.27 -8.63 -6.82
C TYR A 6 3.12 -7.36 -7.01
N GLN A 7 4.44 -7.45 -6.89
CA GLN A 7 5.32 -6.30 -7.12
C GLN A 7 5.27 -5.85 -8.58
N GLU A 8 5.36 -6.79 -9.52
CA GLU A 8 5.31 -6.53 -10.96
C GLU A 8 3.94 -6.02 -11.38
N PHE A 9 2.86 -6.62 -10.86
CA PHE A 9 1.50 -6.21 -11.18
C PHE A 9 1.20 -4.79 -10.68
N ILE A 10 1.44 -4.51 -9.40
CA ILE A 10 1.12 -3.21 -8.79
C ILE A 10 2.00 -2.11 -9.38
N ALA A 11 3.21 -2.42 -9.85
CA ALA A 11 4.09 -1.45 -10.51
C ALA A 11 3.52 -0.86 -11.81
N LYS A 12 2.50 -1.49 -12.41
CA LYS A 12 1.77 -0.94 -13.57
C LYS A 12 0.85 0.23 -13.18
N TYR A 13 0.44 0.31 -11.91
CA TYR A 13 -0.57 1.26 -11.41
C TYR A 13 0.02 2.34 -10.50
N LEU A 14 1.14 2.06 -9.84
CA LEU A 14 1.77 2.94 -8.87
C LEU A 14 3.16 3.37 -9.33
N ASN A 15 3.49 4.66 -9.13
CA ASN A 15 4.86 5.13 -9.34
C ASN A 15 5.81 4.59 -8.26
N LYS A 16 7.12 4.74 -8.48
CA LYS A 16 8.16 4.21 -7.58
C LYS A 16 7.99 4.66 -6.12
N SER A 17 7.63 5.92 -5.87
CA SER A 17 7.42 6.42 -4.51
C SER A 17 6.19 5.78 -3.86
N GLN A 18 5.08 5.70 -4.59
CA GLN A 18 3.85 5.05 -4.13
C GLN A 18 4.05 3.56 -3.85
N LEU A 19 4.83 2.85 -4.67
CA LEU A 19 5.19 1.45 -4.43
C LEU A 19 5.99 1.28 -3.13
N ILE A 20 6.94 2.17 -2.86
CA ILE A 20 7.71 2.14 -1.61
C ILE A 20 6.76 2.40 -0.42
N THR A 21 5.88 3.39 -0.52
CA THR A 21 4.87 3.65 0.51
C THR A 21 3.99 2.42 0.76
N LEU A 22 3.54 1.74 -0.30
CA LEU A 22 2.75 0.51 -0.17
C LEU A 22 3.52 -0.60 0.55
N LYS A 23 4.78 -0.83 0.17
CA LYS A 23 5.64 -1.86 0.78
C LYS A 23 5.85 -1.60 2.27
N ILE A 24 6.13 -0.35 2.65
CA ILE A 24 6.27 0.06 4.05
C ILE A 24 4.96 -0.14 4.80
N LEU A 25 3.84 0.27 4.20
CA LEU A 25 2.52 0.14 4.82
C LEU A 25 2.14 -1.32 5.05
N LEU A 26 2.36 -2.20 4.08
CA LEU A 26 2.12 -3.65 4.21
C LEU A 26 2.96 -4.25 5.34
N TRP A 27 4.25 -3.88 5.42
CA TRP A 27 5.12 -4.32 6.49
C TRP A 27 4.64 -3.84 7.87
N LEU A 28 4.21 -2.57 7.98
CA LEU A 28 3.63 -2.04 9.22
C LEU A 28 2.37 -2.79 9.63
N LEU A 29 1.47 -3.07 8.68
CA LEU A 29 0.24 -3.81 8.93
C LEU A 29 0.52 -5.24 9.41
N GLN A 30 1.48 -5.93 8.79
CA GLN A 30 1.90 -7.28 9.18
C GLN A 30 2.47 -7.33 10.61
N ASN A 31 3.27 -6.33 10.99
CA ASN A 31 3.93 -6.32 12.30
C ASN A 31 3.03 -5.79 13.43
N GLN A 32 2.27 -4.73 13.18
CA GLN A 32 1.48 -4.04 14.21
C GLN A 32 0.10 -4.66 14.39
N LYS A 33 -0.43 -5.38 13.38
CA LYS A 33 -1.78 -5.96 13.35
C LYS A 33 -2.90 -4.96 13.71
N GLN A 34 -2.65 -3.67 13.53
CA GLN A 34 -3.58 -2.59 13.86
C GLN A 34 -3.68 -1.60 12.71
N VAL A 35 -4.91 -1.29 12.31
CA VAL A 35 -5.22 -0.48 11.12
C VAL A 35 -5.50 1.00 11.41
N ARG A 36 -5.42 1.43 12.68
CA ARG A 36 -5.67 2.84 13.03
C ARG A 36 -4.61 3.74 12.41
N ILE A 37 -5.04 4.74 11.63
CA ILE A 37 -4.15 5.64 10.89
C ILE A 37 -3.19 6.37 11.85
N GLU A 38 -3.66 6.78 13.03
CA GLU A 38 -2.83 7.44 14.06
C GLU A 38 -1.67 6.55 14.51
N ARG A 39 -1.94 5.24 14.70
CA ARG A 39 -0.94 4.25 15.08
C ARG A 39 0.04 4.01 13.94
N LEU A 40 -0.46 3.78 12.73
CA LEU A 40 0.38 3.61 11.53
C LEU A 40 1.26 4.85 11.30
N ALA A 41 0.73 6.06 11.49
CA ALA A 41 1.51 7.29 11.35
C ALA A 41 2.59 7.45 12.44
N SER A 42 2.36 6.93 13.65
CA SER A 42 3.36 6.97 14.73
C SER A 42 4.56 6.07 14.46
N THR A 43 4.32 4.91 13.84
CA THR A 43 5.33 3.88 13.54
C THR A 43 5.90 3.96 12.12
N LEU A 44 5.36 4.84 11.27
CA LEU A 44 5.86 5.04 9.91
C LEU A 44 7.31 5.60 9.95
N PRO A 45 8.29 4.91 9.32
CA PRO A 45 9.71 5.26 9.36
C PRO A 45 10.01 6.40 8.37
N LEU A 46 9.41 7.57 8.61
CA LEU A 46 9.71 8.80 7.87
C LEU A 46 10.18 9.88 8.87
N PRO A 47 11.23 10.65 8.55
CA PRO A 47 11.80 11.67 9.43
C PRO A 47 10.97 12.97 9.45
N THR A 48 9.65 12.84 9.58
CA THR A 48 8.71 13.97 9.55
C THR A 48 7.76 13.91 10.74
N GLN A 49 7.13 15.04 11.05
CA GLN A 49 6.14 15.13 12.12
C GLN A 49 5.03 14.09 11.92
N GLN A 50 4.53 13.51 13.02
CA GLN A 50 3.46 12.51 12.97
C GLN A 50 2.21 13.03 12.23
N ASN A 51 1.88 14.31 12.37
CA ASN A 51 0.77 14.94 11.65
C ASN A 51 1.00 14.94 10.13
N SER A 52 2.23 15.17 9.67
CA SER A 52 2.61 15.08 8.26
C SER A 52 2.55 13.64 7.76
N ARG A 53 3.05 12.67 8.55
CA ARG A 53 2.94 11.23 8.27
C ARG A 53 1.47 10.80 8.14
N ARG A 54 0.60 11.26 9.04
CA ARG A 54 -0.85 11.00 8.98
C ARG A 54 -1.48 11.57 7.71
N ARG A 55 -1.14 12.81 7.34
CA ARG A 55 -1.61 13.43 6.08
C ARG A 55 -1.11 12.65 4.86
N HIS A 56 0.15 12.22 4.87
CA HIS A 56 0.73 11.40 3.81
C HIS A 56 -0.03 10.08 3.65
N LEU A 57 -0.25 9.33 4.74
CA LEU A 57 -1.01 8.08 4.71
C LEU A 57 -2.45 8.31 4.22
N LYS A 58 -3.14 9.35 4.69
CA LYS A 58 -4.49 9.68 4.20
C LYS A 58 -4.51 9.96 2.70
N ARG A 59 -3.58 10.77 2.21
CA ARG A 59 -3.45 11.06 0.76
C ARG A 59 -3.13 9.81 -0.05
N PHE A 60 -2.24 8.96 0.47
CA PHE A 60 -1.89 7.70 -0.20
C PHE A 60 -3.09 6.75 -0.28
N LEU A 61 -3.80 6.54 0.82
CA LEU A 61 -4.97 5.64 0.88
C LEU A 61 -6.19 6.13 0.09
N THR A 62 -6.21 7.41 -0.29
CA THR A 62 -7.27 8.02 -1.12
C THR A 62 -6.87 8.12 -2.59
N LEU A 63 -5.73 7.55 -3.00
CA LEU A 63 -5.34 7.50 -4.41
C LEU A 63 -6.36 6.67 -5.21
N ASN A 64 -6.85 7.24 -6.31
CA ASN A 64 -7.72 6.53 -7.25
C ASN A 64 -7.07 5.23 -7.75
N ALA A 65 -5.75 5.21 -7.91
CA ALA A 65 -4.99 4.02 -8.29
C ALA A 65 -5.09 2.85 -7.28
N LEU A 66 -5.51 3.08 -6.04
CA LEU A 66 -5.81 2.03 -5.06
C LEU A 66 -7.30 1.65 -5.04
N GLY A 67 -8.10 2.19 -5.98
CA GLY A 67 -9.52 1.94 -6.08
C GLY A 67 -9.84 0.48 -6.42
N VAL A 68 -10.99 0.01 -5.96
CA VAL A 68 -11.47 -1.37 -6.14
C VAL A 68 -11.47 -1.78 -7.61
N VAL A 69 -12.08 -0.95 -8.46
CA VAL A 69 -12.20 -1.22 -9.90
C VAL A 69 -10.87 -1.11 -10.63
N LEU A 70 -9.98 -0.20 -10.22
CA LEU A 70 -8.77 0.10 -10.97
C LEU A 70 -7.62 -0.85 -10.67
N LEU A 71 -7.42 -1.23 -9.41
CA LEU A 71 -6.31 -2.08 -9.00
C LEU A 71 -6.76 -3.46 -8.54
N TRP A 72 -7.75 -3.51 -7.64
CA TRP A 72 -8.07 -4.75 -6.94
C TRP A 72 -8.79 -5.76 -7.82
N PHE A 73 -9.74 -5.33 -8.65
CA PHE A 73 -10.43 -6.22 -9.59
C PHE A 73 -9.47 -6.83 -10.63
N PRO A 74 -8.67 -6.04 -11.37
CA PRO A 74 -7.69 -6.60 -12.30
C PRO A 74 -6.66 -7.52 -11.62
N LEU A 75 -6.25 -7.20 -10.39
CA LEU A 75 -5.33 -8.06 -9.63
C LEU A 75 -5.97 -9.41 -9.32
N ILE A 76 -7.23 -9.42 -8.86
CA ILE A 76 -7.97 -10.66 -8.56
C ILE A 76 -8.21 -11.48 -9.82
N GLU A 77 -8.58 -10.84 -10.93
CA GLU A 77 -8.74 -11.52 -12.23
C GLU A 77 -7.44 -12.21 -12.66
N GLU A 78 -6.31 -11.51 -12.53
CA GLU A 78 -5.00 -12.07 -12.86
C GLU A 78 -4.61 -13.22 -11.91
N MET A 79 -4.95 -13.13 -10.62
CA MET A 79 -4.75 -14.22 -9.65
C MET A 79 -5.56 -15.46 -10.03
N ILE A 80 -6.85 -15.29 -10.36
CA ILE A 80 -7.74 -16.38 -10.79
C ILE A 80 -7.21 -17.03 -12.07
N SER A 81 -6.80 -16.21 -13.06
CA SER A 81 -6.23 -16.68 -14.33
C SER A 81 -4.96 -17.52 -14.12
N ARG A 82 -4.13 -17.15 -13.14
CA ARG A 82 -2.89 -17.86 -12.80
C ARG A 82 -3.08 -19.01 -11.81
N GLN A 83 -4.29 -19.21 -11.27
CA GLN A 83 -4.60 -20.18 -10.21
C GLN A 83 -3.76 -19.97 -8.93
N ILE A 84 -3.56 -18.71 -8.51
CA ILE A 84 -2.82 -18.31 -7.29
C ILE A 84 -3.77 -17.73 -6.24
#